data_AF-A0A927J0Z1-F1
#
_entry.id   AF-A0A927J0Z1-F1
#
_cell.length_a   1.000
_cell.length_b   1.000
_cell.length_c   1.000
_cell.angle_alpha   90.00
_cell.angle_beta   90.00
_cell.angle_gamma   90.00
#
_symmetry.space_group_name_H-M   'P 1'
#
loop_
_entity.id
_entity.type
_entity.pdbx_description
1 polymer ?
#
loop_
_entity_poly.entity_id
_entity_poly.type
_entity_poly.pdbx_seq_one_letter_code
_entity_poly.pdbx_strand_id
1 'polypeptide(L)'
;MVRRPARRVQVENDAGKIVNYVRHTGDGVVSPHAEVPESVPVGAGTYVESGARVGPGSRVGDGSWVDHDVVVGRDVRVGDNVHLGPETVVGDRARIGHGARLGARVRVEAGAHVQPDAVVPEDATVRRPTGGRSTYDVAA
;
A
#
# COMPACT_ATOMS: atom_id res chain seq x y z
N MET A 1 -10.80 29.92 -17.04
CA MET A 1 -11.45 29.29 -15.87
C MET A 1 -11.01 27.83 -15.83
N VAL A 2 -9.93 27.51 -15.10
CA VAL A 2 -9.44 26.12 -14.99
C VAL A 2 -10.41 25.39 -14.06
N ARG A 3 -11.18 24.42 -14.58
CA ARG A 3 -12.00 23.54 -13.74
C ARG A 3 -11.05 22.83 -12.79
N ARG A 4 -11.17 23.10 -11.48
CA ARG A 4 -10.50 22.26 -10.47
C ARG A 4 -10.99 20.83 -10.70
N PRO A 5 -10.11 19.84 -10.87
CA PRO A 5 -10.55 18.46 -11.06
C PRO A 5 -11.44 18.05 -9.88
N ALA A 6 -12.49 17.30 -10.18
CA ALA A 6 -13.39 16.82 -9.14
C ALA A 6 -12.58 16.06 -8.09
N ARG A 7 -12.68 16.50 -6.83
CA ARG A 7 -11.96 15.86 -5.70
C ARG A 7 -12.46 14.44 -5.45
N ARG A 8 -13.63 14.08 -5.97
CA ARG A 8 -14.26 12.77 -5.84
C ARG A 8 -14.15 11.97 -7.14
N VAL A 9 -13.84 10.68 -7.02
CA VAL A 9 -13.80 9.72 -8.11
C VAL A 9 -14.78 8.61 -7.78
N GLN A 10 -15.71 8.32 -8.68
CA GLN A 10 -16.64 7.20 -8.54
C GLN A 10 -16.00 5.95 -9.11
N VAL A 11 -15.88 4.92 -8.28
CA VAL A 11 -15.31 3.62 -8.64
C VAL A 11 -16.37 2.58 -8.34
N GLU A 12 -16.65 1.71 -9.29
CA GLU A 12 -17.51 0.55 -9.08
C GLU A 12 -16.64 -0.59 -8.54
N ASN A 13 -17.02 -1.15 -7.40
CA ASN A 13 -16.36 -2.33 -6.85
C ASN A 13 -16.90 -3.63 -7.49
N ASP A 14 -16.28 -4.76 -7.17
CA ASP A 14 -16.67 -6.08 -7.73
C ASP A 14 -18.11 -6.50 -7.42
N ALA A 15 -18.75 -5.89 -6.41
CA ALA A 15 -20.15 -6.11 -6.08
C ALA A 15 -21.12 -5.22 -6.88
N GLY A 16 -20.63 -4.47 -7.87
CA GLY A 16 -21.39 -3.51 -8.66
C GLY A 16 -21.79 -2.25 -7.88
N LYS A 17 -21.20 -2.02 -6.70
CA LYS A 17 -21.50 -0.86 -5.86
C LYS A 17 -20.56 0.30 -6.22
N ILE A 18 -21.15 1.45 -6.49
CA ILE A 18 -20.40 2.70 -6.64
C ILE A 18 -19.91 3.19 -5.28
N VAL A 19 -18.60 3.32 -5.16
CA VAL A 19 -17.88 3.87 -4.02
C VAL A 19 -17.23 5.19 -4.43
N ASN A 20 -17.29 6.19 -3.56
CA ASN A 20 -16.74 7.52 -3.82
C ASN A 20 -15.35 7.63 -3.18
N TYR A 21 -14.30 7.57 -3.98
CA TYR A 21 -12.93 7.83 -3.54
C TYR A 21 -12.61 9.31 -3.63
N VAL A 22 -11.53 9.72 -2.98
CA VAL A 22 -11.00 11.08 -3.01
C VAL A 22 -9.65 11.07 -3.73
N ARG A 23 -9.46 11.99 -4.68
CA ARG A 23 -8.14 12.20 -5.29
C ARG A 23 -7.18 12.73 -4.23
N HIS A 24 -6.02 12.08 -4.11
CA HIS A 24 -4.99 12.41 -3.14
C HIS A 24 -3.77 13.05 -3.80
N THR A 25 -2.83 13.55 -2.99
CA THR A 25 -1.52 14.03 -3.47
C THR A 25 -0.82 12.92 -4.25
N GLY A 26 -0.36 13.18 -5.47
CA GLY A 26 0.24 12.15 -6.35
C GLY A 26 -0.70 11.52 -7.38
N ASP A 27 -1.96 11.98 -7.44
CA ASP A 27 -2.99 11.59 -8.41
C ASP A 27 -3.64 10.20 -8.24
N GLY A 28 -3.26 9.47 -7.19
CA GLY A 28 -3.99 8.30 -6.73
C GLY A 28 -5.33 8.61 -6.07
N VAL A 29 -6.06 7.55 -5.75
CA VAL A 29 -7.39 7.63 -5.14
C VAL A 29 -7.42 6.90 -3.80
N VAL A 30 -8.02 7.54 -2.80
CA VAL A 30 -8.06 7.07 -1.41
C VAL A 30 -9.52 6.98 -0.96
N SER A 31 -9.90 5.85 -0.36
CA SER A 31 -11.22 5.68 0.24
C SER A 31 -11.45 6.74 1.33
N PRO A 32 -12.67 7.29 1.46
CA PRO A 32 -13.01 8.22 2.54
C PRO A 32 -12.95 7.59 3.93
N HIS A 33 -12.82 6.26 4.00
CA HIS A 33 -12.65 5.48 5.24
C HIS A 33 -11.21 5.02 5.45
N ALA A 34 -10.26 5.46 4.63
CA ALA A 34 -8.84 5.25 4.83
C ALA A 34 -8.20 6.45 5.54
N GLU A 35 -7.11 6.21 6.27
CA GLU A 35 -6.33 7.24 6.95
C GLU A 35 -4.98 7.43 6.25
N VAL A 36 -4.91 8.43 5.37
CA VAL A 36 -3.68 8.80 4.65
C VAL A 36 -3.44 10.30 4.81
N PRO A 37 -2.34 10.74 5.46
CA PRO A 37 -1.99 12.15 5.56
C PRO A 37 -1.81 12.79 4.17
N GLU A 38 -2.21 14.05 3.99
CA GLU A 38 -2.03 14.79 2.72
C GLU A 38 -0.56 14.90 2.29
N SER A 39 0.37 14.81 3.24
CA SER A 39 1.82 14.82 3.01
C SER A 39 2.36 13.51 2.42
N VAL A 40 1.58 12.43 2.44
CA VAL A 40 1.95 11.14 1.85
C VAL A 40 1.51 11.11 0.38
N PRO A 41 2.45 11.10 -0.58
CA PRO A 41 2.08 10.95 -1.98
C PRO A 41 1.63 9.52 -2.28
N VAL A 42 0.50 9.42 -2.99
CA VAL A 42 -0.12 8.21 -3.51
C VAL A 42 -0.18 8.35 -5.03
N GLY A 43 0.59 7.53 -5.73
CA GLY A 43 0.83 7.63 -7.17
C GLY A 43 -0.40 7.46 -8.05
N ALA A 44 -0.27 7.81 -9.34
CA ALA A 44 -1.35 7.74 -10.30
C ALA A 44 -1.80 6.30 -10.54
N GLY A 45 -3.11 6.09 -10.66
CA GLY A 45 -3.68 4.74 -10.81
C GLY A 45 -3.59 3.87 -9.56
N THR A 46 -3.15 4.42 -8.42
CA THR A 46 -3.11 3.72 -7.14
C THR A 46 -4.41 3.85 -6.39
N TYR A 47 -4.84 2.75 -5.77
CA TYR A 47 -6.03 2.67 -4.92
C TYR A 47 -5.63 2.38 -3.48
N VAL A 48 -6.19 3.14 -2.54
CA VAL A 48 -6.11 2.86 -1.11
C VAL A 48 -7.51 2.59 -0.58
N GLU A 49 -7.72 1.36 -0.13
CA GLU A 49 -9.02 0.85 0.26
C GLU A 49 -9.46 1.25 1.66
N SER A 50 -10.74 1.02 1.93
CA SER A 50 -11.36 1.36 3.21
C SER A 50 -10.66 0.68 4.39
N GLY A 51 -10.50 1.39 5.50
CA GLY A 51 -9.82 0.88 6.70
C GLY A 51 -8.29 0.92 6.63
N ALA A 52 -7.70 1.08 5.44
CA ALA A 52 -6.26 1.17 5.29
C ALA A 52 -5.68 2.43 5.94
N ARG A 53 -4.46 2.34 6.47
CA ARG A 53 -3.73 3.43 7.14
C ARG A 53 -2.33 3.54 6.57
N VAL A 54 -1.89 4.75 6.28
CA VAL A 54 -0.52 5.01 5.81
C VAL A 54 0.15 6.07 6.66
N GLY A 55 1.25 5.70 7.32
CA GLY A 55 1.98 6.56 8.22
C GLY A 55 2.71 7.72 7.52
N PRO A 56 2.98 8.83 8.24
CA PRO A 56 3.69 9.98 7.70
C PRO A 56 5.11 9.63 7.24
N GLY A 57 5.63 10.40 6.27
CA GLY A 57 6.95 10.19 5.66
C GLY A 57 7.00 9.04 4.64
N SER A 58 5.93 8.26 4.55
CA SER A 58 5.78 7.19 3.56
C SER A 58 5.40 7.72 2.18
N ARG A 59 5.48 6.84 1.18
CA ARG A 59 4.89 7.06 -0.15
C ARG A 59 4.37 5.74 -0.73
N VAL A 60 3.40 5.86 -1.61
CA VAL A 60 2.89 4.75 -2.42
C VAL A 60 3.11 5.05 -3.90
N GLY A 61 3.82 4.16 -4.60
CA GLY A 61 4.12 4.31 -6.02
C GLY A 61 2.89 4.19 -6.91
N ASP A 62 3.09 4.40 -8.21
CA ASP A 62 2.03 4.37 -9.23
C ASP A 62 1.45 2.96 -9.41
N GLY A 63 0.20 2.86 -9.85
CA GLY A 63 -0.46 1.59 -10.20
C GLY A 63 -0.52 0.56 -9.06
N SER A 64 -0.38 1.00 -7.82
CA SER A 64 -0.36 0.12 -6.65
C SER A 64 -1.76 -0.08 -6.08
N TRP A 65 -1.94 -1.16 -5.33
CA TRP A 65 -3.19 -1.45 -4.61
C TRP A 65 -2.86 -1.71 -3.14
N VAL A 66 -3.33 -0.81 -2.30
CA VAL A 66 -3.32 -0.95 -0.84
C VAL A 66 -4.71 -1.41 -0.43
N ASP A 67 -4.86 -2.70 -0.15
CA ASP A 67 -6.16 -3.32 0.13
C ASP A 67 -6.71 -2.93 1.52
N HIS A 68 -7.92 -3.42 1.83
CA HIS A 68 -8.63 -3.05 3.03
C HIS A 68 -7.85 -3.44 4.29
N ASP A 69 -7.98 -2.59 5.30
CA ASP A 69 -7.36 -2.77 6.62
C ASP A 69 -5.82 -2.95 6.61
N VAL A 70 -5.15 -2.61 5.50
CA VAL A 70 -3.68 -2.59 5.42
C VAL A 70 -3.13 -1.48 6.31
N VAL A 71 -2.08 -1.79 7.06
CA VAL A 71 -1.36 -0.81 7.90
C VAL A 71 0.05 -0.62 7.38
N VAL A 72 0.32 0.54 6.80
CA VAL A 72 1.67 0.99 6.42
C VAL A 72 2.19 1.92 7.49
N GLY A 73 3.35 1.58 8.07
CA GLY A 73 4.05 2.38 9.07
C GLY A 73 4.60 3.70 8.53
N ARG A 74 5.48 4.31 9.31
CA ARG A 74 6.16 5.59 8.99
C ARG A 74 7.36 5.38 8.09
N ASP A 75 7.66 6.37 7.25
CA ASP A 75 8.86 6.39 6.40
C ASP A 75 9.00 5.16 5.47
N VAL A 76 7.89 4.52 5.11
CA VAL A 76 7.85 3.35 4.25
C VAL A 76 7.93 3.76 2.78
N ARG A 77 8.73 3.02 2.02
CA ARG A 77 8.85 3.22 0.57
C ARG A 77 8.15 2.07 -0.14
N VAL A 78 6.92 2.28 -0.60
CA VAL A 78 6.23 1.34 -1.50
C VAL A 78 6.56 1.73 -2.94
N GLY A 79 7.06 0.76 -3.72
CA GLY A 79 7.35 0.92 -5.15
C GLY A 79 6.08 0.99 -6.00
N ASP A 80 6.27 1.00 -7.31
CA ASP A 80 5.18 1.02 -8.30
C ASP A 80 4.66 -0.39 -8.55
N ASN A 81 3.39 -0.49 -8.96
CA ASN A 81 2.70 -1.73 -9.27
C ASN A 81 2.74 -2.76 -8.12
N VAL A 82 2.72 -2.27 -6.87
CA VAL A 82 2.73 -3.12 -5.68
C VAL A 82 1.31 -3.48 -5.29
N HIS A 83 1.08 -4.74 -4.91
CA HIS A 83 -0.15 -5.16 -4.26
C HIS A 83 0.15 -5.51 -2.79
N LEU A 84 -0.47 -4.79 -1.86
CA LEU A 84 -0.51 -5.12 -0.44
C LEU A 84 -1.87 -5.76 -0.15
N GLY A 85 -1.90 -7.07 0.00
CA GLY A 85 -3.13 -7.82 0.28
C GLY A 85 -3.76 -7.43 1.63
N PRO A 86 -5.01 -7.84 1.85
CA PRO A 86 -5.83 -7.34 2.95
C PRO A 86 -5.20 -7.67 4.31
N GLU A 87 -5.37 -6.76 5.28
CA GLU A 87 -4.85 -6.89 6.65
C GLU A 87 -3.31 -7.02 6.73
N THR A 88 -2.58 -6.72 5.65
CA THR A 88 -1.11 -6.69 5.65
C THR A 88 -0.59 -5.56 6.54
N VAL A 89 0.46 -5.84 7.31
CA VAL A 89 1.12 -4.86 8.17
C VAL A 89 2.55 -4.64 7.70
N VAL A 90 2.87 -3.42 7.32
CA VAL A 90 4.21 -2.99 6.91
C VAL A 90 4.83 -2.10 7.98
N GLY A 91 5.90 -2.57 8.62
CA GLY A 91 6.59 -1.85 9.68
C GLY A 91 7.33 -0.60 9.22
N ASP A 92 7.61 0.30 10.17
CA ASP A 92 8.33 1.55 9.94
C ASP A 92 9.63 1.37 9.14
N ARG A 93 9.91 2.30 8.22
CA ARG A 93 11.13 2.36 7.39
C ARG A 93 11.34 1.14 6.47
N ALA A 94 10.34 0.27 6.33
CA ALA A 94 10.42 -0.83 5.38
C ALA A 94 10.44 -0.33 3.92
N ARG A 95 10.90 -1.19 3.02
CA ARG A 95 10.91 -0.94 1.58
C ARG A 95 10.21 -2.09 0.88
N ILE A 96 9.25 -1.76 0.03
CA ILE A 96 8.55 -2.72 -0.82
C ILE A 96 8.97 -2.45 -2.26
N GLY A 97 9.64 -3.41 -2.88
CA GLY A 97 10.13 -3.29 -4.26
C GLY A 97 8.98 -3.19 -5.27
N HIS A 98 9.28 -2.60 -6.44
CA HIS A 98 8.32 -2.49 -7.54
C HIS A 98 7.79 -3.86 -7.96
N GLY A 99 6.51 -3.96 -8.32
CA GLY A 99 5.89 -5.21 -8.78
C GLY A 99 5.66 -6.26 -7.69
N ALA A 100 6.06 -6.00 -6.43
CA ALA A 100 5.89 -6.96 -5.35
C ALA A 100 4.40 -7.22 -5.05
N ARG A 101 4.08 -8.47 -4.74
CA ARG A 101 2.73 -8.93 -4.39
C ARG A 101 2.77 -9.60 -3.03
N LEU A 102 2.15 -8.98 -2.05
CA LEU A 102 2.00 -9.53 -0.70
C LEU A 102 0.59 -10.09 -0.56
N GLY A 103 0.48 -11.35 -0.13
CA GLY A 103 -0.79 -11.98 0.20
C GLY A 103 -1.48 -11.35 1.42
N ALA A 104 -2.62 -11.91 1.81
CA ALA A 104 -3.35 -11.45 3.00
C ALA A 104 -2.51 -11.65 4.28
N ARG A 105 -2.69 -10.76 5.26
CA ARG A 105 -2.12 -10.86 6.62
C ARG A 105 -0.60 -10.99 6.67
N VAL A 106 0.11 -10.55 5.63
CA VAL A 106 1.58 -10.53 5.62
C VAL A 106 2.09 -9.54 6.67
N ARG A 107 3.16 -9.92 7.37
CA ARG A 107 3.85 -9.04 8.33
C ARG A 107 5.24 -8.70 7.82
N VAL A 108 5.47 -7.43 7.47
CA VAL A 108 6.79 -6.92 7.10
C VAL A 108 7.41 -6.20 8.30
N GLU A 109 8.54 -6.69 8.78
CA GLU A 109 9.23 -6.08 9.91
C GLU A 109 9.74 -4.67 9.59
N ALA A 110 9.88 -3.85 10.64
CA ALA A 110 10.44 -2.51 10.51
C ALA A 110 11.86 -2.54 9.91
N GLY A 111 12.06 -1.77 8.83
CA GLY A 111 13.32 -1.72 8.09
C GLY A 111 13.62 -2.94 7.20
N ALA A 112 12.69 -3.88 7.06
CA ALA A 112 12.83 -4.99 6.13
C ALA A 112 12.69 -4.54 4.67
N HIS A 113 13.14 -5.38 3.72
CA HIS A 113 13.15 -5.05 2.29
C HIS A 113 12.56 -6.17 1.43
N VAL A 114 11.31 -6.03 1.03
CA VAL A 114 10.70 -6.92 0.03
C VAL A 114 11.34 -6.61 -1.33
N GLN A 115 11.86 -7.64 -1.99
CA GLN A 115 12.52 -7.48 -3.30
C GLN A 115 11.51 -7.09 -4.38
N PRO A 116 11.95 -6.41 -5.46
CA PRO A 116 11.11 -6.23 -6.64
C PRO A 116 10.60 -7.57 -7.18
N ASP A 117 9.37 -7.56 -7.69
CA ASP A 117 8.64 -8.70 -8.26
C ASP A 117 8.48 -9.90 -7.31
N ALA A 118 8.79 -9.73 -6.02
CA ALA A 118 8.63 -10.78 -5.03
C ALA A 118 7.15 -11.12 -4.84
N VAL A 119 6.85 -12.41 -4.74
CA VAL A 119 5.55 -12.92 -4.32
C VAL A 119 5.70 -13.42 -2.90
N VAL A 120 5.12 -12.69 -1.94
CA VAL A 120 5.11 -13.05 -0.53
C VAL A 120 3.78 -13.76 -0.25
N PRO A 121 3.79 -15.03 0.16
CA PRO A 121 2.56 -15.78 0.43
C PRO A 121 1.79 -15.18 1.60
N GLU A 122 0.49 -15.47 1.67
CA GLU A 122 -0.35 -15.07 2.79
C GLU A 122 0.20 -15.59 4.13
N ASP A 123 -0.09 -14.86 5.21
CA ASP A 123 0.37 -15.12 6.57
C ASP A 123 1.89 -15.13 6.79
N ALA A 124 2.69 -14.88 5.74
CA ALA A 124 4.14 -14.88 5.84
C ALA A 124 4.67 -13.68 6.63
N THR A 125 5.85 -13.88 7.24
CA THR A 125 6.59 -12.80 7.90
C THR A 125 7.88 -12.50 7.16
N VAL A 126 8.01 -11.29 6.64
CA VAL A 126 9.21 -10.76 6.00
C VAL A 126 10.10 -10.15 7.07
N ARG A 127 11.26 -10.77 7.31
CA ARG A 127 12.18 -10.33 8.37
C ARG A 127 13.23 -9.37 7.87
N ARG A 128 13.68 -8.49 8.76
CA ARG A 128 14.84 -7.62 8.50
C ARG A 128 16.10 -8.50 8.50
N PRO A 129 16.91 -8.48 7.42
CA PRO A 129 18.13 -9.28 7.38
C PRO A 129 19.15 -8.74 8.38
N THR A 130 19.73 -9.63 9.18
CA THR A 130 20.89 -9.35 10.04
C THR A 130 22.21 -9.33 9.24
N GLY A 131 22.17 -9.82 8.00
CA GLY A 131 23.19 -9.68 6.96
C GLY A 131 22.71 -10.36 5.66
N GLY A 132 22.69 -9.64 4.53
CA GLY A 132 22.22 -10.17 3.24
C GLY A 132 20.84 -9.66 2.79
N ARG A 133 20.18 -10.40 1.87
CA ARG A 133 18.83 -10.07 1.35
C ARG A 133 17.74 -10.47 2.36
N SER A 134 16.62 -9.74 2.39
CA SER A 134 15.46 -10.08 3.23
C SER A 134 14.93 -11.45 2.83
N THR A 135 14.75 -12.32 3.82
CA THR A 135 14.06 -13.60 3.69
C THR A 135 12.67 -13.50 4.33
N TYR A 136 11.75 -14.34 3.89
CA TYR A 136 10.43 -14.47 4.50
C TYR A 136 10.25 -15.92 4.94
N ASP A 137 9.72 -16.11 6.14
CA ASP A 137 9.27 -17.42 6.61
C ASP A 137 7.79 -17.55 6.29
N VAL A 138 7.41 -18.66 5.68
CA VAL A 138 6.02 -19.13 5.67
C VAL A 138 5.70 -19.68 7.05
N ALA A 139 4.67 -19.15 7.70
CA ALA A 139 4.08 -19.83 8.85
C ALA A 139 3.51 -21.17 8.33
N ALA A 140 3.93 -22.27 8.94
CA ALA A 140 3.42 -23.61 8.65
C ALA A 140 2.00 -23.80 9.18
#